data_AF-A0A4R5W4K6-F1
#
_entry.id   AF-A0A4R5W4K6-F1
#
_cell.length_a   1.000
_cell.length_b   1.000
_cell.length_c   1.000
_cell.angle_alpha   90.00
_cell.angle_beta   90.00
_cell.angle_gamma   90.00
#
_symmetry.space_group_name_H-M   'P 1'
#
loop_
_entity.id
_entity.type
_entity.pdbx_description
1 polymer ?
#
loop_
_entity_poly.entity_id
_entity_poly.type
_entity_poly.pdbx_seq_one_letter_code
_entity_poly.pdbx_strand_id
1 'polypeptide(L)'
;MNILANQGKYYRPPGESDLELARSKILKMALLGSLEMFDESLVVGRYFLHPAWNKLDLTYKPQNVAANKKSNLEDRLSEIKALCGDQIYDQLLRMNQLDLRLLAAVNLEVQRRAKLVPDFNKKLDDFKTNCLALI
;
A
#
# COMPACT_ATOMS: atom_id res chain seq x y z
N MET A 1 8.06 -2.37 -7.58
CA MET A 1 8.68 -3.68 -7.87
C MET A 1 10.20 -3.63 -7.89
N ASN A 2 10.84 -2.74 -8.67
CA ASN A 2 12.28 -2.87 -8.93
C ASN A 2 13.18 -2.70 -7.69
N ILE A 3 12.81 -1.84 -6.74
CA ILE A 3 13.49 -1.74 -5.44
C ILE A 3 13.44 -3.08 -4.70
N LEU A 4 12.29 -3.74 -4.72
CA LEU A 4 12.09 -5.00 -4.03
C LEU A 4 12.82 -6.14 -4.73
N ALA A 5 12.68 -6.28 -6.06
CA ALA A 5 13.35 -7.35 -6.80
C ALA A 5 14.87 -7.17 -6.85
N ASN A 6 15.34 -6.01 -7.33
CA ASN A 6 16.73 -5.79 -7.74
C ASN A 6 17.41 -4.60 -7.04
N GLN A 7 16.92 -4.17 -5.87
CA GLN A 7 17.49 -3.04 -5.12
C GLN A 7 17.52 -1.73 -5.94
N GLY A 8 16.60 -1.59 -6.90
CA GLY A 8 16.50 -0.40 -7.75
C GLY A 8 17.49 -0.38 -8.93
N LYS A 9 18.21 -1.47 -9.18
CA LYS A 9 19.09 -1.59 -10.36
C LYS A 9 18.26 -1.77 -11.63
N TYR A 10 18.49 -0.93 -12.63
CA TYR A 10 17.81 -0.97 -13.94
C TYR A 10 18.78 -1.39 -15.04
N TYR A 11 19.21 -2.64 -15.04
CA TYR A 11 20.02 -3.19 -16.15
C TYR A 11 19.18 -3.85 -17.25
N ARG A 12 17.91 -4.15 -16.95
CA ARG A 12 16.92 -4.70 -17.88
C ARG A 12 15.50 -4.34 -17.45
N PRO A 13 14.49 -4.42 -18.34
CA PRO A 13 13.09 -4.33 -17.95
C PRO A 13 12.71 -5.40 -16.91
N PRO A 14 11.86 -5.06 -15.92
CA PRO A 14 11.31 -6.04 -14.98
C PRO A 14 10.47 -7.10 -15.70
N GLY A 15 10.55 -8.33 -15.22
CA GLY A 15 9.80 -9.48 -15.72
C GLY A 15 9.15 -10.28 -14.61
N GLU A 16 8.56 -11.43 -14.96
CA GLU A 16 7.82 -12.27 -14.02
C GLU A 16 8.68 -12.78 -12.85
N SER A 17 9.95 -13.10 -13.11
CA SER A 17 10.90 -13.50 -12.06
C SER A 17 11.15 -12.39 -11.03
N ASP A 18 11.11 -11.13 -11.46
CA ASP A 18 11.23 -9.98 -10.56
C ASP A 18 9.97 -9.80 -9.71
N LEU A 19 8.78 -10.05 -10.28
CA LEU A 19 7.52 -10.04 -9.54
C LEU A 19 7.53 -11.09 -8.43
N GLU A 20 7.93 -12.32 -8.74
CA GLU A 20 7.97 -13.41 -7.76
C GLU A 20 9.02 -13.16 -6.67
N LEU A 21 10.19 -12.64 -7.04
CA LEU A 21 11.19 -12.23 -6.05
C LEU A 21 10.67 -11.10 -5.16
N ALA A 22 10.05 -10.06 -5.74
CA ALA A 22 9.47 -8.97 -4.97
C ALA A 22 8.37 -9.45 -4.02
N ARG A 23 7.48 -10.35 -4.46
CA ARG A 23 6.45 -10.98 -3.63
C ARG A 23 7.06 -11.76 -2.47
N SER A 24 8.07 -12.59 -2.74
CA SER A 24 8.73 -13.39 -1.71
C SER A 24 9.36 -12.51 -0.61
N LYS A 25 9.86 -11.32 -0.97
CA LYS A 25 10.43 -10.34 -0.04
C LYS A 25 9.34 -9.64 0.77
N ILE A 26 8.27 -9.20 0.11
CA ILE A 26 7.11 -8.59 0.76
C ILE A 26 6.52 -9.49 1.84
N LEU A 27 6.37 -10.79 1.57
CA LEU A 27 5.80 -11.74 2.53
C LEU A 27 6.67 -11.92 3.79
N LYS A 28 7.97 -11.62 3.71
CA LYS A 28 8.90 -11.68 4.83
C LYS A 28 8.98 -10.38 5.64
N MET A 29 8.33 -9.30 5.19
CA MET A 29 8.36 -8.02 5.89
C MET A 29 7.50 -8.08 7.17
N ALA A 30 8.05 -7.57 8.27
CA ALA A 30 7.36 -7.50 9.55
C ALA A 30 6.18 -6.52 9.50
N LEU A 31 6.41 -5.35 8.90
CA LEU A 31 5.37 -4.38 8.56
C LEU A 31 5.28 -4.27 7.05
N LEU A 32 4.06 -4.41 6.54
CA LEU A 32 3.72 -4.29 5.14
C LEU A 32 2.48 -3.42 5.01
N GLY A 33 2.44 -2.57 3.99
CA GLY A 33 1.25 -1.78 3.69
C GLY A 33 1.24 -1.17 2.32
N SER A 34 0.07 -0.65 1.96
CA SER A 34 -0.16 0.19 0.79
C SER A 34 -0.83 1.49 1.22
N LEU A 35 -0.83 2.51 0.35
CA LEU A 35 -1.51 3.77 0.64
C LEU A 35 -3.04 3.61 0.71
N GLU A 36 -3.60 2.68 -0.06
CA GLU A 36 -5.04 2.40 -0.07
C GLU A 36 -5.51 1.76 1.23
N MET A 37 -4.62 1.03 1.91
CA MET A 37 -4.88 0.32 3.16
C MET A 37 -3.98 0.84 4.28
N PHE A 38 -3.70 2.15 4.29
CA PHE A 38 -2.65 2.71 5.15
C PHE A 38 -2.95 2.51 6.64
N ASP A 39 -4.15 2.89 7.08
CA ASP A 39 -4.57 2.74 8.48
C ASP A 39 -4.62 1.26 8.89
N GLU A 40 -5.16 0.41 8.03
CA GLU A 40 -5.23 -1.03 8.24
C GLU A 40 -3.82 -1.63 8.41
N SER A 41 -2.88 -1.19 7.58
CA SER A 41 -1.49 -1.64 7.63
C SER A 41 -0.80 -1.24 8.94
N LEU A 42 -1.07 -0.04 9.45
CA LEU A 42 -0.50 0.42 10.72
C LEU A 42 -1.12 -0.30 11.92
N VAL A 43 -2.43 -0.58 11.91
CA VAL A 43 -3.08 -1.36 12.96
C VAL A 43 -2.55 -2.80 12.98
N VAL A 44 -2.44 -3.43 11.81
CA VAL A 44 -1.80 -4.75 11.65
C VAL A 44 -0.37 -4.72 12.17
N GLY A 45 0.42 -3.74 11.73
CA GLY A 45 1.80 -3.56 12.15
C GLY A 45 1.95 -3.41 13.65
N ARG A 46 1.16 -2.53 14.27
CA ARG A 46 1.16 -2.31 15.72
C ARG A 46 0.92 -3.60 16.48
N TYR A 47 -0.02 -4.43 16.01
CA TYR A 47 -0.31 -5.72 16.63
C TYR A 47 0.87 -6.70 16.53
N PHE A 48 1.40 -6.94 15.32
CA PHE A 48 2.46 -7.92 15.11
C PHE A 48 3.83 -7.48 15.65
N LEU A 49 4.06 -6.17 15.75
CA LEU A 49 5.30 -5.62 16.32
C LEU A 49 5.25 -5.49 17.85
N HIS A 50 4.05 -5.60 18.46
CA HIS A 50 3.88 -5.45 19.90
C HIS A 50 4.81 -6.30 20.78
N PRO A 51 5.10 -7.59 20.44
CA PRO A 51 6.00 -8.41 21.24
C PRO A 51 7.45 -7.87 21.30
N ALA A 52 7.90 -7.18 20.25
CA ALA A 52 9.24 -6.59 20.19
C ALA A 52 9.25 -5.12 20.64
N TRP A 53 8.17 -4.38 20.41
CA TRP A 53 8.01 -2.97 20.79
C TRP A 53 6.67 -2.72 21.48
N ASN A 54 6.67 -2.87 22.81
CA ASN A 54 5.46 -2.77 23.64
C ASN A 54 4.78 -1.40 23.64
N LYS A 55 5.55 -0.32 23.39
CA LYS A 55 5.08 1.08 23.42
C LYS A 55 5.11 1.73 22.03
N LEU A 56 5.12 0.93 20.96
CA LEU A 56 5.09 1.48 19.61
C LEU A 56 3.75 2.21 19.37
N ASP A 57 3.84 3.52 19.21
CA ASP A 57 2.75 4.35 18.75
C ASP A 57 2.96 4.66 17.27
N LEU A 58 1.96 4.26 16.46
CA LEU A 58 1.94 4.47 15.02
C LEU A 58 0.87 5.50 14.63
N THR A 59 0.25 6.18 15.60
CA THR A 59 -0.65 7.29 15.30
C THR A 59 0.10 8.40 14.57
N TYR A 60 -0.59 9.09 13.67
CA TYR A 60 0.04 10.05 12.79
C TYR A 60 -0.89 11.23 12.50
N LYS A 61 -0.28 12.38 12.19
CA LYS A 61 -0.99 13.53 11.62
C LYS A 61 -0.96 13.42 10.09
N PRO A 62 -2.10 13.43 9.39
CA PRO A 62 -2.11 13.34 7.93
C PRO A 62 -1.40 14.53 7.28
N GLN A 63 -0.33 14.28 6.51
CA GLN A 63 0.48 15.33 5.86
C GLN A 63 0.37 15.35 4.33
N ASN A 64 -0.04 14.26 3.69
CA ASN A 64 -0.14 14.11 2.22
C ASN A 64 -1.55 13.74 1.78
N VAL A 65 -2.55 14.43 2.32
CA VAL A 65 -3.94 14.21 1.90
C VAL A 65 -4.15 14.93 0.58
N ALA A 66 -4.48 14.19 -0.48
CA ALA A 66 -4.84 14.81 -1.75
C ALA A 66 -5.95 15.86 -1.52
N ALA A 67 -5.72 17.10 -1.96
CA ALA A 67 -6.63 18.23 -1.73
C ALA A 67 -8.05 17.98 -2.30
N ASN A 68 -8.14 17.12 -3.31
CA ASN A 68 -9.39 16.74 -3.97
C ASN A 68 -9.91 15.39 -3.45
N LYS A 69 -10.53 15.39 -2.25
CA LYS A 69 -11.32 14.26 -1.75
C LYS A 69 -12.65 14.03 -2.50
N LYS A 70 -13.01 14.91 -3.44
CA LYS A 70 -14.34 14.90 -4.11
C LYS A 70 -14.41 14.03 -5.37
N SER A 71 -13.29 13.71 -6.02
CA SER A 71 -13.28 12.82 -7.18
C SER A 71 -12.95 11.40 -6.74
N ASN A 72 -13.77 10.44 -7.17
CA ASN A 72 -13.48 9.03 -6.90
C ASN A 72 -12.27 8.58 -7.74
N LEU A 73 -11.76 7.36 -7.51
CA LEU A 73 -10.59 6.87 -8.25
C LEU A 73 -10.86 6.82 -9.77
N GLU A 74 -12.08 6.48 -10.17
CA GLU A 74 -12.49 6.36 -11.58
C GLU A 74 -12.46 7.71 -12.29
N ASP A 75 -12.93 8.76 -11.62
CA ASP A 75 -12.88 10.14 -12.10
C ASP A 75 -11.43 10.60 -12.31
N ARG A 76 -10.54 10.29 -11.34
CA ARG A 76 -9.12 10.64 -11.42
C ARG A 76 -8.40 9.88 -12.54
N LEU A 77 -8.71 8.60 -12.71
CA LEU A 77 -8.16 7.80 -13.81
C LEU A 77 -8.66 8.31 -15.17
N SER A 78 -9.93 8.71 -15.24
CA SER A 78 -10.53 9.30 -16.44
C SER A 78 -9.88 10.65 -16.78
N GLU A 79 -9.61 11.48 -15.77
CA GLU A 79 -8.89 12.75 -15.94
C GLU A 79 -7.46 12.53 -16.45
N ILE A 80 -6.72 11.57 -15.86
CA ILE A 80 -5.37 11.20 -16.33
C ILE A 80 -5.43 10.69 -17.77
N LYS A 81 -6.39 9.84 -18.10
CA LYS A 81 -6.58 9.32 -19.46
C LYS A 81 -6.88 10.44 -20.45
N ALA A 82 -7.72 11.40 -20.07
CA ALA A 82 -8.03 12.57 -20.90
C ALA A 82 -6.80 13.48 -21.12
N LEU A 83 -5.96 13.65 -20.10
CA LEU A 83 -4.74 14.46 -20.18
C LEU A 83 -3.63 13.82 -21.01
N CYS A 84 -3.44 12.50 -20.88
CA CYS A 84 -2.36 11.79 -21.56
C CYS A 84 -2.75 11.26 -22.95
N GLY A 85 -4.05 11.11 -23.22
CA GLY A 85 -4.56 10.41 -24.40
C GLY A 85 -4.42 8.89 -24.30
N ASP A 86 -5.24 8.18 -25.08
CA ASP A 86 -5.39 6.72 -25.00
C ASP A 86 -4.06 5.97 -25.17
N GLN A 87 -3.26 6.35 -26.16
CA GLN A 87 -2.02 5.64 -26.48
C GLN A 87 -0.99 5.68 -25.34
N ILE A 88 -0.79 6.86 -24.73
CA ILE A 88 0.16 7.02 -23.62
C ILE A 88 -0.39 6.36 -22.36
N TYR A 89 -1.69 6.51 -22.11
CA TYR A 89 -2.35 5.86 -20.97
C TYR A 89 -2.20 4.34 -21.01
N ASP A 90 -2.46 3.72 -22.16
CA ASP A 90 -2.31 2.27 -22.33
C ASP A 90 -0.85 1.83 -22.19
N GLN A 91 0.10 2.65 -22.66
CA GLN A 91 1.52 2.37 -22.47
C GLN A 91 1.91 2.43 -20.99
N LEU A 92 1.43 3.44 -20.24
CA LEU A 92 1.65 3.53 -18.80
C LEU A 92 1.10 2.32 -18.06
N LEU A 93 -0.11 1.87 -18.39
CA LEU A 93 -0.70 0.68 -17.81
C LEU A 93 0.12 -0.58 -18.13
N ARG A 94 0.53 -0.77 -19.39
CA ARG A 94 1.39 -1.90 -19.77
C ARG A 94 2.70 -1.90 -19.00
N MET A 95 3.36 -0.74 -18.88
CA MET A 95 4.63 -0.62 -18.16
C MET A 95 4.49 -0.87 -16.65
N ASN A 96 3.33 -0.62 -16.07
CA ASN A 96 3.07 -0.79 -14.63
C ASN A 96 2.27 -2.06 -14.29
N GLN A 97 1.93 -2.93 -15.26
CA GLN A 97 1.11 -4.12 -15.01
C GLN A 97 1.70 -5.00 -13.90
N LEU A 98 3.02 -5.12 -13.89
CA LEU A 98 3.79 -5.84 -12.90
C LEU A 98 3.67 -5.21 -11.49
N ASP A 99 3.77 -3.88 -11.40
CA ASP A 99 3.58 -3.15 -10.14
C ASP A 99 2.13 -3.24 -9.62
N LEU A 100 1.14 -3.19 -10.50
CA LEU A 100 -0.28 -3.38 -10.14
C LEU A 100 -0.51 -4.78 -9.55
N ARG A 101 0.08 -5.83 -10.15
CA ARG A 101 0.00 -7.21 -9.62
C ARG A 101 0.70 -7.36 -8.28
N LEU A 102 1.76 -6.59 -8.04
CA LEU A 102 2.45 -6.56 -6.76
C LEU A 102 1.61 -5.84 -5.71
N LEU A 103 1.03 -4.69 -6.03
CA LEU A 103 0.14 -3.94 -5.16
C LEU A 103 -1.08 -4.78 -4.73
N ALA A 104 -1.69 -5.49 -5.67
CA ALA A 104 -2.79 -6.42 -5.36
C ALA A 104 -2.35 -7.50 -4.36
N ALA A 105 -1.15 -8.06 -4.52
CA ALA A 105 -0.60 -9.03 -3.57
C ALA A 105 -0.34 -8.43 -2.18
N VAL A 106 0.09 -7.16 -2.11
CA VAL A 106 0.23 -6.42 -0.85
C VAL A 106 -1.11 -6.28 -0.16
N ASN A 107 -2.13 -5.80 -0.87
CA ASN A 107 -3.46 -5.58 -0.30
C ASN A 107 -4.04 -6.90 0.23
N LEU A 108 -3.92 -7.99 -0.53
CA LEU A 108 -4.36 -9.31 -0.09
C LEU A 108 -3.63 -9.79 1.19
N GLU A 109 -2.33 -9.55 1.28
CA GLU A 109 -1.56 -9.94 2.48
C GLU A 109 -1.92 -9.09 3.70
N VAL A 110 -2.13 -7.78 3.53
CA VAL A 110 -2.61 -6.90 4.61
C VAL A 110 -3.97 -7.38 5.10
N GLN A 111 -4.91 -7.66 4.18
CA GLN A 111 -6.22 -8.21 4.53
C GLN A 111 -6.12 -9.55 5.26
N ARG A 112 -5.24 -10.44 4.80
CA ARG A 112 -5.01 -11.74 5.46
C ARG A 112 -4.49 -11.55 6.89
N ARG A 113 -3.54 -10.63 7.11
CA ARG A 113 -3.00 -10.32 8.43
C ARG A 113 -4.04 -9.62 9.32
N ALA A 114 -4.87 -8.74 8.77
CA ALA A 114 -5.95 -8.08 9.50
C ALA A 114 -6.94 -9.09 10.10
N LYS A 115 -7.27 -10.18 9.37
CA LYS A 115 -8.11 -11.27 9.89
C LYS A 115 -7.51 -12.02 11.09
N LEU A 116 -6.21 -11.91 11.32
CA LEU A 116 -5.51 -12.51 12.46
C LEU A 116 -5.45 -11.57 13.67
N VAL A 117 -5.82 -10.30 13.51
CA VAL A 117 -5.86 -9.33 14.61
C VAL A 117 -7.23 -9.43 15.31
N PRO A 118 -7.26 -9.73 16.61
CA PRO A 118 -8.51 -9.72 17.37
C PRO A 118 -9.14 -8.33 17.38
N ASP A 119 -10.46 -8.27 17.23
CA ASP A 119 -11.27 -7.04 17.21
C ASP A 119 -10.75 -5.98 16.24
N PHE A 120 -10.24 -6.40 15.08
CA PHE A 120 -9.57 -5.52 14.12
C PHE A 120 -10.37 -4.26 13.79
N ASN A 121 -11.66 -4.37 13.48
CA ASN A 121 -12.51 -3.23 13.13
C ASN A 121 -12.58 -2.20 14.27
N LYS A 122 -12.77 -2.67 15.51
CA LYS A 122 -12.77 -1.79 16.69
C LYS A 122 -11.42 -1.09 16.85
N LYS A 123 -10.31 -1.83 16.72
CA LYS A 123 -8.96 -1.26 16.79
C LYS A 123 -8.70 -0.23 15.69
N LEU A 124 -9.24 -0.45 14.49
CA LEU A 124 -9.15 0.48 13.37
C LEU A 124 -9.93 1.77 13.64
N ASP A 125 -11.15 1.66 14.18
CA ASP A 125 -11.97 2.83 14.55
C ASP A 125 -11.32 3.64 15.68
N ASP A 126 -10.80 2.96 16.70
CA ASP A 126 -10.04 3.58 17.79
C ASP A 126 -8.78 4.27 17.26
N PHE A 127 -8.05 3.61 16.34
CA PHE A 127 -6.85 4.17 15.72
C PHE A 127 -7.16 5.45 14.92
N LYS A 128 -8.20 5.43 14.09
CA LYS A 128 -8.64 6.60 13.31
C LYS A 128 -9.05 7.75 14.23
N THR A 129 -9.78 7.46 15.30
CA THR A 129 -10.15 8.46 16.32
C THR A 129 -8.93 9.11 16.95
N ASN A 130 -7.93 8.31 17.33
CA ASN A 130 -6.69 8.81 17.92
C ASN A 130 -5.88 9.68 16.94
N CYS A 131 -5.79 9.29 15.67
CA CYS A 131 -5.11 10.11 14.65
C CYS A 131 -5.82 11.46 14.42
N LEU A 132 -7.16 11.49 14.47
CA LEU A 132 -7.93 12.74 14.37
C LEU A 132 -7.70 13.68 15.55
N ALA A 133 -7.46 13.15 16.75
CA ALA A 133 -7.16 13.94 17.95
C ALA A 133 -5.78 14.64 17.91
N LEU A 134 -4.91 14.28 16.96
CA LEU A 134 -3.59 14.93 16.74
C LEU A 134 -3.67 16.15 15.80
N ILE A 135 -4.84 16.47 15.26
CA ILE A 135 -5.05 17.59 14.33
C ILE A 135 -5.16 18.90 15.10
#